data_AF-A0A2T0UDH4-F1
#
_entry.id   AF-A0A2T0UDH4-F1
#
_cell.length_a   1.000
_cell.length_b   1.000
_cell.length_c   1.000
_cell.angle_alpha   90.00
_cell.angle_beta   90.00
_cell.angle_gamma   90.00
#
_symmetry.space_group_name_H-M   'P 1'
#
loop_
_entity.id
_entity.type
_entity.pdbx_description
1 polymer ?
#
loop_
_entity_poly.entity_id
_entity_poly.type
_entity_poly.pdbx_seq_one_letter_code
_entity_poly.pdbx_strand_id
1 'polypeptide(L)'
;MNRPFAILLRAWMILLLALLVVQFALAGFGVGYGGGIGPGFELHFRNGDALLYLYAVAVVLALAARLGAKPVWLTALGTFLVLLQHGMALVNVPGTLWGQSLFLVHALNGLALILLTFGIGRVVKGRMRSGAPVSG
;
A
#
# COMPACT_ATOMS: atom_id res chain seq x y z
N MET A 1 21.36 -9.82 -7.60
CA MET A 1 19.92 -10.15 -7.50
C MET A 1 19.73 -11.52 -6.88
N ASN A 2 18.82 -11.66 -5.93
CA ASN A 2 18.40 -12.94 -5.36
C ASN A 2 17.05 -13.36 -5.99
N ARG A 3 17.08 -14.35 -6.89
CA ARG A 3 15.95 -14.67 -7.79
C ARG A 3 14.72 -15.20 -7.05
N PRO A 4 14.82 -16.14 -6.08
CA PRO A 4 13.68 -16.53 -5.24
C PRO A 4 12.97 -15.35 -4.58
N PHE A 5 13.73 -14.46 -3.95
CA PHE A 5 13.16 -13.28 -3.28
C PHE A 5 12.57 -12.26 -4.27
N ALA A 6 13.14 -12.12 -5.47
CA ALA A 6 12.57 -11.27 -6.51
C ALA A 6 11.22 -11.80 -7.02
N ILE A 7 11.10 -13.12 -7.20
CA ILE A 7 9.83 -13.77 -7.57
C ILE A 7 8.81 -13.59 -6.44
N LEU A 8 9.22 -13.86 -5.20
CA LEU A 8 8.37 -13.68 -4.03
C LEU A 8 7.88 -12.24 -3.90
N LEU A 9 8.79 -11.25 -3.98
CA LEU A 9 8.45 -9.84 -3.98
C LEU A 9 7.46 -9.50 -5.11
N ARG A 10 7.65 -10.05 -6.31
CA ARG A 10 6.73 -9.80 -7.43
C ARG A 10 5.32 -10.30 -7.13
N ALA A 11 5.19 -11.53 -6.61
CA ALA A 11 3.92 -12.09 -6.18
C ALA A 11 3.32 -11.27 -5.03
N TRP A 12 4.15 -10.84 -4.08
CA TRP A 12 3.76 -9.99 -2.96
C TRP A 12 3.19 -8.65 -3.42
N MET A 13 3.78 -8.02 -4.44
CA MET A 13 3.24 -6.79 -5.03
C MET A 13 1.88 -7.00 -5.71
N ILE A 14 1.59 -8.20 -6.24
CA ILE A 14 0.26 -8.52 -6.80
C ILE A 14 -0.74 -8.65 -5.65
N LEU A 15 -0.38 -9.37 -4.59
CA LEU A 15 -1.22 -9.50 -3.40
C LEU A 15 -1.55 -8.13 -2.78
N LEU A 16 -0.54 -7.30 -2.53
CA LEU A 16 -0.74 -5.95 -2.00
C LEU A 16 -1.63 -5.10 -2.89
N LEU A 17 -1.44 -5.18 -4.22
CA LEU A 17 -2.28 -4.43 -5.15
C LEU A 17 -3.74 -4.89 -5.07
N ALA A 18 -3.99 -6.19 -5.03
CA ALA A 18 -5.34 -6.74 -4.87
C ALA A 18 -5.98 -6.27 -3.55
N LEU A 19 -5.25 -6.36 -2.44
CA LEU A 19 -5.72 -5.93 -1.12
C LEU A 19 -5.97 -4.42 -1.05
N LEU A 20 -5.19 -3.59 -1.75
CA LEU A 20 -5.41 -2.15 -1.84
C LEU A 20 -6.65 -1.79 -2.67
N VAL A 21 -6.89 -2.51 -3.78
CA VAL A 21 -8.14 -2.34 -4.55
C VAL A 21 -9.34 -2.72 -3.70
N VAL A 22 -9.26 -3.83 -2.96
CA VAL A 22 -10.28 -4.21 -1.99
C VAL A 22 -10.42 -3.16 -0.89
N GLN A 23 -9.32 -2.63 -0.34
CA GLN A 23 -9.35 -1.58 0.67
C GLN A 23 -10.13 -0.34 0.21
N PHE A 24 -9.88 0.08 -1.02
CA PHE A 24 -10.54 1.23 -1.63
C PHE A 24 -12.03 0.97 -1.85
N ALA A 25 -12.39 -0.23 -2.33
CA ALA A 25 -13.79 -0.64 -2.48
C ALA A 25 -14.52 -0.71 -1.12
N LEU A 26 -13.88 -1.25 -0.08
CA LEU A 26 -14.42 -1.30 1.28
C LEU A 26 -14.63 0.10 1.86
N ALA A 27 -13.76 1.06 1.54
CA ALA A 27 -13.95 2.46 1.93
C ALA A 27 -15.22 3.04 1.30
N GLY A 28 -15.42 2.81 0.00
CA GLY A 28 -16.63 3.24 -0.71
C GLY A 28 -17.90 2.59 -0.17
N PHE A 29 -17.85 1.28 0.13
CA PHE A 29 -18.95 0.57 0.78
C PHE A 29 -19.29 1.17 2.14
N GLY A 30 -18.30 1.44 2.99
CA GLY A 30 -18.49 2.04 4.30
C GLY A 30 -19.19 3.41 4.23
N VAL A 31 -18.82 4.25 3.25
CA VAL A 31 -19.51 5.53 3.01
C VAL A 31 -20.98 5.29 2.65
N GLY A 32 -21.26 4.36 1.75
CA GLY A 32 -22.61 4.04 1.28
C GLY A 32 -23.53 3.40 2.34
N TYR A 33 -22.96 2.74 3.35
CA TYR A 33 -23.70 2.04 4.42
C TYR A 33 -24.29 2.98 5.51
N GLY A 34 -24.13 4.31 5.39
CA GLY A 34 -24.72 5.28 6.32
C GLY A 34 -23.79 6.38 6.82
N GLY A 35 -22.63 6.59 6.19
CA GLY A 35 -21.76 7.75 6.39
C GLY A 35 -21.01 7.86 7.73
N GLY A 36 -21.39 7.08 8.75
CA GLY A 36 -20.71 7.03 10.04
C GLY A 36 -19.57 6.02 10.06
N ILE A 37 -18.47 6.35 10.76
CA ILE A 37 -17.46 5.36 11.15
C ILE A 37 -18.13 4.37 12.10
N GLY A 38 -18.22 3.10 11.68
CA GLY A 38 -18.98 2.08 12.40
C GLY A 38 -18.81 0.70 11.75
N PRO A 39 -19.76 -0.24 11.94
CA PRO A 39 -19.66 -1.61 11.44
C PRO A 39 -19.39 -1.71 9.92
N GLY A 40 -19.88 -0.74 9.13
CA GLY A 40 -19.63 -0.66 7.69
C GLY A 40 -18.16 -0.49 7.28
N PHE A 41 -17.29 -0.04 8.20
CA PHE A 41 -15.85 0.12 7.98
C PHE A 41 -15.00 -0.95 8.68
N GLU A 42 -15.59 -1.89 9.40
CA GLU A 42 -14.84 -2.88 10.21
C GLU A 42 -13.85 -3.68 9.35
N LEU A 43 -14.29 -4.17 8.19
CA LEU A 43 -13.43 -4.87 7.24
C LEU A 43 -12.38 -3.95 6.61
N HIS A 44 -12.71 -2.67 6.37
CA HIS A 44 -11.75 -1.69 5.88
C HIS A 44 -10.62 -1.48 6.91
N PHE A 45 -10.93 -1.37 8.20
CA PHE A 45 -9.90 -1.22 9.23
C PHE A 45 -9.03 -2.47 9.34
N ARG A 46 -9.63 -3.66 9.43
CA ARG A 46 -8.87 -4.92 9.51
C ARG A 46 -7.94 -5.14 8.31
N ASN A 47 -8.43 -4.84 7.10
CA ASN A 47 -7.60 -4.95 5.90
C ASN A 47 -6.52 -3.86 5.86
N GLY A 48 -6.79 -2.67 6.40
CA GLY A 48 -5.80 -1.61 6.62
C GLY A 48 -4.66 -2.05 7.54
N ASP A 49 -4.98 -2.66 8.69
CA ASP A 49 -3.99 -3.20 9.62
C ASP A 49 -3.14 -4.29 8.96
N ALA A 50 -3.78 -5.20 8.22
CA ALA A 50 -3.09 -6.24 7.47
C ALA A 50 -2.12 -5.62 6.43
N LEU A 51 -2.59 -4.63 5.66
CA LEU A 51 -1.77 -3.92 4.68
C LEU A 51 -0.53 -3.27 5.31
N LEU A 52 -0.63 -2.72 6.52
CA LEU A 52 0.51 -2.15 7.23
C LEU A 52 1.63 -3.18 7.43
N TYR A 53 1.30 -4.34 8.01
CA TYR A 53 2.28 -5.40 8.24
C TYR A 53 2.80 -6.00 6.92
N LEU A 54 1.93 -6.19 5.94
CA LEU A 54 2.32 -6.76 4.63
C LEU A 54 3.26 -5.82 3.85
N TYR A 55 3.09 -4.50 3.99
CA TYR A 55 4.02 -3.51 3.44
C TYR A 55 5.37 -3.51 4.15
N ALA A 56 5.39 -3.65 5.49
CA ALA A 56 6.64 -3.81 6.22
C ALA A 56 7.41 -5.05 5.74
N VAL A 57 6.73 -6.18 5.53
CA VAL A 57 7.31 -7.39 4.93
C VAL A 57 7.84 -7.12 3.53
N ALA A 58 7.13 -6.34 2.72
CA ALA A 58 7.58 -5.99 1.37
C ALA A 58 8.92 -5.24 1.34
N VAL A 59 9.21 -4.41 2.35
CA VAL A 59 10.52 -3.74 2.48
C VAL A 59 11.63 -4.76 2.69
N VAL A 60 11.42 -5.72 3.61
CA VAL A 60 12.38 -6.81 3.87
C VAL A 60 12.59 -7.66 2.60
N LEU A 61 11.52 -8.00 1.90
CA LEU A 61 11.60 -8.73 0.63
C LEU A 61 12.35 -7.93 -0.46
N ALA A 62 12.14 -6.62 -0.55
CA ALA A 62 12.84 -5.76 -1.49
C ALA A 62 14.35 -5.70 -1.21
N LEU A 63 14.74 -5.58 0.06
CA LEU A 63 16.13 -5.65 0.50
C LEU A 63 16.75 -7.02 0.16
N ALA A 64 16.06 -8.11 0.51
CA ALA A 64 16.53 -9.47 0.27
C ALA A 64 16.65 -9.82 -1.23
N ALA A 65 15.78 -9.26 -2.07
CA ALA A 65 15.81 -9.47 -3.52
C ALA A 65 17.04 -8.85 -4.20
N ARG A 66 17.70 -7.86 -3.58
CA ARG A 66 18.90 -7.19 -4.11
C ARG A 66 18.73 -6.74 -5.58
N LEU A 67 17.62 -6.05 -5.86
CA LEU A 67 17.25 -5.53 -7.19
C LEU A 67 17.73 -4.08 -7.45
N GLY A 68 18.53 -3.53 -6.54
CA GLY A 68 18.95 -2.13 -6.51
C GLY A 68 18.16 -1.28 -5.50
N ALA A 69 18.56 -0.03 -5.29
CA ALA A 69 17.96 0.85 -4.28
C ALA A 69 16.53 1.29 -4.63
N LYS A 70 16.21 1.46 -5.92
CA LYS A 70 14.91 1.99 -6.36
C LYS A 70 13.70 1.16 -5.86
N PRO A 71 13.64 -0.18 -6.02
CA PRO A 71 12.56 -0.98 -5.45
C PRO A 71 12.42 -0.83 -3.93
N VAL A 72 13.53 -0.72 -3.19
CA VAL A 72 13.55 -0.58 -1.73
C VAL A 72 12.96 0.76 -1.31
N TRP A 73 13.39 1.86 -1.95
CA TRP A 73 12.86 3.19 -1.64
C TRP A 73 11.38 3.33 -1.97
N LEU A 74 10.94 2.75 -3.08
CA LEU A 74 9.52 2.79 -3.44
C LEU A 74 8.66 1.93 -2.49
N THR A 75 9.13 0.75 -2.05
CA THR A 75 8.40 -0.03 -1.05
C THR A 75 8.38 0.66 0.30
N ALA A 76 9.49 1.28 0.72
CA ALA A 76 9.55 2.08 1.95
C ALA A 76 8.60 3.28 1.91
N LEU A 77 8.53 3.99 0.78
CA LEU A 77 7.55 5.05 0.57
C LEU A 77 6.12 4.50 0.68
N GLY A 78 5.83 3.35 0.07
CA GLY A 78 4.53 2.69 0.21
C GLY A 78 4.19 2.39 1.68
N THR A 79 5.12 1.83 2.44
CA THR A 79 4.94 1.58 3.88
C THR A 79 4.66 2.88 4.66
N PHE A 80 5.40 3.95 4.36
CA PHE A 80 5.17 5.26 4.97
C PHE A 80 3.77 5.80 4.65
N LEU A 81 3.30 5.69 3.40
CA LEU A 81 1.97 6.15 3.01
C LEU A 81 0.86 5.30 3.67
N VAL A 82 1.08 4.01 3.95
CA VAL A 82 0.14 3.20 4.75
C VAL A 82 0.15 3.63 6.21
N LEU A 83 1.31 3.92 6.80
CA LEU A 83 1.39 4.49 8.16
C LEU A 83 0.66 5.84 8.24
N LEU A 84 0.81 6.69 7.22
CA LEU A 84 0.11 7.95 7.13
C LEU A 84 -1.41 7.75 7.12
N GLN A 85 -1.94 6.71 6.45
CA GLN A 85 -3.39 6.38 6.53
C GLN A 85 -3.84 6.15 7.97
N HIS A 86 -3.06 5.39 8.75
CA HIS A 86 -3.39 5.09 10.14
C HIS A 86 -3.30 6.35 11.01
N GLY A 87 -2.28 7.18 10.78
CA GLY A 87 -2.14 8.48 11.44
C GLY A 87 -3.35 9.40 11.18
N MET A 88 -3.84 9.45 9.94
CA MET A 88 -5.04 10.21 9.59
C MET A 88 -6.28 9.69 10.32
N ALA A 89 -6.41 8.37 10.49
CA ALA A 89 -7.54 7.80 11.24
C ALA A 89 -7.53 8.23 12.72
N LEU A 90 -6.36 8.37 13.34
CA LEU A 90 -6.22 8.77 14.74
C LEU A 90 -6.63 10.23 15.02
N VAL A 91 -6.46 11.12 14.03
CA VAL A 91 -6.75 12.56 14.16
C VAL A 91 -8.04 12.98 13.46
N ASN A 92 -8.80 12.01 12.94
CA ASN A 92 -10.05 12.27 12.24
C ASN A 92 -11.17 12.64 13.24
N VAL A 93 -11.91 13.70 12.92
CA VAL A 93 -13.07 14.14 13.72
C VAL A 93 -14.32 14.02 12.85
N PRO A 94 -15.11 12.93 13.00
CA PRO A 94 -16.29 12.67 12.16
C PRO A 94 -17.31 13.82 12.20
N GLY A 95 -17.97 14.08 11.07
CA GLY A 95 -19.02 15.10 10.97
C GLY A 95 -18.51 16.55 10.86
N THR A 96 -17.20 16.79 10.91
CA THR A 96 -16.61 18.13 10.76
C THR A 96 -16.04 18.36 9.37
N LEU A 97 -15.88 19.63 8.97
CA LEU A 97 -15.19 20.00 7.72
C LEU A 97 -13.75 19.46 7.68
N TRP A 98 -13.06 19.49 8.83
CA TRP A 98 -11.74 18.88 8.99
C TRP A 98 -11.77 17.38 8.66
N GLY A 99 -12.69 16.63 9.26
CA GLY A 99 -12.82 15.20 9.02
C GLY A 99 -13.17 14.86 7.57
N GLN A 100 -14.04 15.64 6.92
CA GLN A 100 -14.35 15.48 5.50
C GLN A 100 -13.13 15.76 4.60
N SER A 101 -12.37 16.80 4.91
CA SER A 101 -11.14 17.15 4.18
C SER A 101 -10.07 16.06 4.36
N LEU A 102 -9.91 15.57 5.59
CA LEU A 102 -8.98 14.49 5.90
C LEU A 102 -9.39 13.17 5.23
N PHE A 103 -10.69 12.88 5.15
CA PHE A 103 -11.21 11.73 4.41
C PHE A 103 -10.87 11.81 2.91
N LEU A 104 -11.00 12.99 2.28
CA LEU A 104 -10.57 13.17 0.89
C LEU A 104 -9.07 12.91 0.72
N VAL A 105 -8.23 13.46 1.60
CA VAL A 105 -6.78 13.23 1.58
C VAL A 105 -6.47 11.73 1.78
N HIS A 106 -7.17 11.05 2.69
CA HIS A 106 -7.07 9.61 2.90
C HIS A 106 -7.41 8.80 1.63
N ALA A 107 -8.50 9.17 0.95
CA ALA A 107 -8.91 8.53 -0.30
C ALA A 107 -7.87 8.74 -1.41
N LEU A 108 -7.35 9.96 -1.57
CA LEU A 108 -6.30 10.28 -2.54
C LEU A 108 -5.00 9.53 -2.25
N ASN A 109 -4.61 9.43 -0.98
CA ASN A 109 -3.47 8.64 -0.54
C ASN A 109 -3.67 7.14 -0.86
N GLY A 110 -4.88 6.62 -0.69
CA GLY A 110 -5.24 5.24 -1.06
C GLY A 110 -5.09 4.99 -2.56
N LEU A 111 -5.53 5.92 -3.39
CA LEU A 111 -5.32 5.86 -4.84
C LEU A 111 -3.84 5.93 -5.22
N ALA A 112 -3.08 6.83 -4.58
CA ALA A 112 -1.64 6.94 -4.79
C ALA A 112 -0.92 5.64 -4.42
N LEU A 113 -1.31 4.98 -3.33
CA LEU A 113 -0.80 3.67 -2.94
C LEU A 113 -1.04 2.62 -4.01
N ILE A 114 -2.26 2.52 -4.57
CA ILE A 114 -2.58 1.58 -5.67
C ILE A 114 -1.63 1.79 -6.86
N LEU A 115 -1.49 3.03 -7.32
CA LEU A 115 -0.64 3.37 -8.45
C LEU A 115 0.84 3.09 -8.17
N LEU A 116 1.30 3.41 -6.95
CA LEU A 116 2.65 3.15 -6.49
C LEU A 116 2.94 1.64 -6.45
N THR A 117 2.06 0.82 -5.86
CA THR A 117 2.24 -0.65 -5.81
C THR A 117 2.31 -1.25 -7.20
N PHE A 118 1.42 -0.81 -8.10
CA PHE A 118 1.45 -1.24 -9.49
C PHE A 118 2.77 -0.85 -10.16
N GLY A 119 3.24 0.38 -9.94
CA GLY A 119 4.53 0.88 -10.41
C GLY A 119 5.71 0.06 -9.89
N ILE A 120 5.74 -0.27 -8.61
CA ILE A 120 6.76 -1.14 -7.99
C ILE A 120 6.75 -2.51 -8.67
N GLY A 121 5.58 -3.13 -8.82
CA GLY A 121 5.43 -4.42 -9.49
C GLY A 121 6.00 -4.43 -10.92
N ARG A 122 5.80 -3.34 -11.67
CA ARG A 122 6.42 -3.14 -12.99
C ARG A 122 7.93 -3.01 -12.92
N VAL A 123 8.47 -2.23 -11.99
CA VAL A 123 9.92 -2.07 -11.81
C VAL A 123 10.58 -3.40 -11.46
N VAL A 124 10.01 -4.16 -10.52
CA VAL A 124 10.51 -5.49 -10.14
C VAL A 124 10.50 -6.43 -11.35
N LYS A 125 9.39 -6.50 -12.09
CA LYS A 125 9.29 -7.31 -13.32
C LYS A 125 10.34 -6.90 -14.37
N GLY A 126 10.56 -5.60 -14.53
CA GLY A 126 11.59 -5.06 -15.43
C GLY A 126 13.00 -5.51 -15.04
N ARG A 127 13.37 -5.34 -13.76
CA ARG A 127 14.69 -5.75 -13.24
C ARG A 127 14.94 -7.26 -13.37
N MET A 128 13.91 -8.08 -13.14
CA MET A 128 13.99 -9.53 -13.32
C MET A 128 14.24 -9.93 -14.78
N ARG A 129 13.63 -9.21 -15.74
CA ARG A 129 13.80 -9.49 -17.18
C ARG A 129 15.16 -9.01 -17.71
N SER A 130 15.66 -7.88 -17.22
CA SER A 130 16.90 -7.31 -17.71
C SER A 130 18.14 -8.13 -17.32
N GLY A 131 18.08 -8.94 -16.26
CA GLY A 131 19.24 -9.72 -15.76
C GLY A 131 20.46 -8.87 -15.34
N ALA A 132 20.40 -7.55 -15.53
CA ALA A 132 21.54 -6.67 -15.44
C ALA A 132 22.02 -6.54 -13.99
N PRO A 133 23.33 -6.73 -13.72
CA PRO A 133 23.91 -6.35 -12.45
C PRO A 133 23.77 -4.83 -12.30
N VAL A 134 23.40 -4.38 -11.11
CA VAL A 134 23.25 -2.95 -10.80
C VAL A 134 24.63 -2.43 -10.40
N SER A 135 25.21 -1.53 -11.20
CA SER A 135 26.25 -0.61 -10.72
C SER A 135 25.61 0.32 -9.68
N GLY A 136 26.32 0.49 -8.55
CA GLY A 136 25.85 1.11 -7.31
C GLY A 136 25.20 2.48 -7.45
#